data_AF-A0A7C6B428-F1
#
_entry.id   AF-A0A7C6B428-F1
#
_cell.length_a   1.000
_cell.length_b   1.000
_cell.length_c   1.000
_cell.angle_alpha   90.00
_cell.angle_beta   90.00
_cell.angle_gamma   90.00
#
_symmetry.space_group_name_H-M   'P 1'
#
loop_
_entity.id
_entity.type
_entity.pdbx_description
1 polymer ?
#
loop_
_entity_poly.entity_id
_entity_poly.type
_entity_poly.pdbx_seq_one_letter_code
_entity_poly.pdbx_strand_id
1 'polypeptide(L)' 'MRSLALSMREWNDVRATRAALRKLSDRELEDIGLNRGDIETLDFQSIRTTN' A
#
# COMPACT_ATOMS: atom_id res chain seq x y z
N MET A 1 -1.41 -7.55 23.27
CA MET A 1 -1.13 -8.56 22.21
C MET A 1 -1.87 -8.15 20.95
N ARG A 2 -1.17 -7.73 19.89
CA ARG A 2 -1.80 -7.55 18.56
C ARG A 2 -2.16 -8.94 18.03
N SER A 3 -3.39 -9.14 17.57
CA SER A 3 -3.82 -10.44 17.05
C SER A 3 -3.29 -10.67 15.62
N LEU A 4 -2.94 -11.91 15.29
CA LEU A 4 -2.48 -12.28 13.95
C LEU A 4 -3.50 -11.91 12.86
N ALA A 5 -4.80 -11.92 13.20
CA ALA A 5 -5.87 -11.49 12.30
C ALA A 5 -5.80 -9.99 11.97
N LEU A 6 -5.36 -9.13 12.89
CA LEU A 6 -5.14 -7.71 12.62
C LEU A 6 -3.94 -7.51 11.68
N SER A 7 -2.84 -8.22 11.91
CA SER A 7 -1.65 -8.15 11.03
C SER A 7 -1.94 -8.63 9.60
N MET A 8 -2.73 -9.71 9.46
CA MET A 8 -3.17 -10.17 8.14
C MET A 8 -4.10 -9.17 7.44
N ARG A 9 -4.97 -8.47 8.20
CA ARG A 9 -5.82 -7.40 7.66
C ARG A 9 -5.00 -6.19 7.19
N GLU A 10 -4.05 -5.72 8.00
CA GLU A 10 -3.16 -4.61 7.65
C GLU A 10 -2.40 -4.94 6.35
N TRP A 11 -1.87 -6.16 6.23
CA TRP A 11 -1.19 -6.61 5.01
C TRP A 11 -2.12 -6.67 3.78
N ASN A 12 -3.36 -7.13 3.97
CA ASN A 12 -4.34 -7.17 2.90
C ASN A 12 -4.74 -5.76 2.44
N ASP A 13 -4.95 -4.83 3.38
CA ASP A 13 -5.29 -3.43 3.10
C ASP A 13 -4.20 -2.72 2.29
N VAL A 14 -2.92 -2.92 2.65
CA VAL A 14 -1.79 -2.36 1.90
C VAL A 14 -1.80 -2.86 0.45
N ARG A 15 -2.05 -4.16 0.25
CA ARG A 15 -2.09 -4.76 -1.09
C ARG A 15 -3.31 -4.36 -1.88
N ALA A 16 -4.48 -4.25 -1.24
CA ALA A 16 -5.70 -3.78 -1.86
C ALA A 16 -5.55 -2.33 -2.35
N THR A 17 -4.97 -1.47 -1.50
CA THR A 17 -4.62 -0.08 -1.84
C THR A 17 -3.65 -0.03 -3.02
N ARG A 18 -2.56 -0.82 -2.98
CA ARG A 18 -1.60 -0.93 -4.10
C ARG A 18 -2.27 -1.41 -5.39
N ALA A 19 -3.16 -2.39 -5.34
CA ALA A 19 -3.86 -2.90 -6.50
C ALA A 19 -4.85 -1.88 -7.08
N ALA A 20 -5.54 -1.11 -6.23
CA ALA A 20 -6.41 -0.02 -6.65
C ALA A 20 -5.61 1.09 -7.35
N LEU A 21 -4.50 1.54 -6.75
CA LEU A 21 -3.63 2.58 -7.33
C LEU A 21 -2.95 2.11 -8.63
N ARG A 22 -2.60 0.83 -8.75
CA ARG A 22 -2.03 0.27 -9.99
C ARG A 22 -3.02 0.19 -11.15
N LYS A 23 -4.33 0.18 -10.88
CA LYS A 23 -5.36 0.22 -11.93
C LYS A 23 -5.55 1.61 -12.52
N LEU A 24 -5.10 2.65 -11.83
CA LEU A 24 -5.14 4.03 -12.31
C LEU A 24 -4.04 4.29 -13.33
N SER A 25 -4.36 5.16 -14.29
CA SER A 25 -3.44 5.70 -15.28
C SER A 25 -2.48 6.72 -14.66
N ASP A 26 -1.37 7.03 -15.34
CA ASP A 26 -0.36 7.98 -14.84
C ASP A 26 -0.96 9.36 -14.58
N ARG A 27 -1.91 9.80 -15.43
CA ARG A 27 -2.62 11.07 -15.25
C ARG A 27 -3.54 11.06 -14.04
N GLU A 28 -4.28 9.98 -13.81
CA GLU A 28 -5.14 9.86 -12.63
C GLU A 28 -4.34 9.81 -11.34
N LEU A 29 -3.13 9.25 -11.38
CA LEU A 29 -2.19 9.31 -10.25
C LEU A 29 -1.64 10.73 -10.05
N GLU A 30 -1.31 11.43 -11.13
CA GLU A 30 -0.84 12.82 -11.10
C GLU A 30 -1.91 13.79 -10.56
N ASP A 31 -3.18 13.57 -10.91
CA ASP A 31 -4.34 14.36 -10.42
C ASP A 31 -4.50 14.28 -8.90
N ILE A 32 -4.10 13.16 -8.28
CA ILE A 32 -4.09 12.98 -6.82
C ILE A 32 -2.71 13.24 -6.20
N GLY A 33 -1.74 13.72 -6.99
CA GLY A 33 -0.39 14.05 -6.54
C GLY A 33 0.48 12.83 -6.18
N LEU A 34 0.20 11.65 -6.75
CA LEU A 34 0.97 10.44 -6.55
C LEU A 34 1.78 10.08 -7.79
N ASN A 35 2.97 9.53 -7.59
CA ASN A 35 3.77 8.94 -8.67
C ASN A 35 3.83 7.41 -8.53
N ARG A 36 4.12 6.68 -9.62
CA ARG A 36 4.22 5.21 -9.57
C ARG A 36 5.27 4.71 -8.59
N GLY A 37 6.35 5.47 -8.38
CA GLY A 37 7.38 5.15 -7.39
C GLY A 37 6.85 5.13 -5.95
N ASP A 38 5.88 5.99 -5.63
CA ASP A 38 5.26 6.04 -4.29
C ASP A 38 4.34 4.84 -4.03
N ILE A 39 3.76 4.26 -5.09
CA ILE A 39 2.98 3.02 -4.99
C ILE A 39 3.88 1.83 -4.66
N GLU A 40 5.13 1.84 -5.14
CA GLU A 40 6.09 0.77 -4.88
C GLU A 40 6.58 0.74 -3.44
N THR A 41 6.68 1.89 -2.78
CA THR A 41 7.13 2.00 -1.38
C THR A 41 6.12 1.50 -0.36
N LEU A 42 4.82 1.42 -0.71
CA LEU A 42 3.75 0.90 0.16
C LEU A 42 3.97 -0.57 0.57
N ASP A 43 4.51 -1.42 -0.31
CA ASP A 43 4.80 -2.83 0.03
C ASP A 43 5.95 -2.95 1.04
N PHE A 44 6.89 -2.01 1.03
CA PHE A 44 8.13 -2.11 1.78
C PHE A 44 7.98 -1.66 3.25
N GLN A 45 7.08 -0.71 3.52
CA GLN A 45 6.84 -0.24 4.89
C GLN A 45 6.18 -1.29 5.78
N SER A 46 5.35 -2.19 5.23
CA SER A 46 4.64 -3.22 6.01
C SER A 46 5.58 -4.22 6.71
N ILE A 47 6.83 -4.37 6.25
CA ILE A 47 7.80 -5.32 6.80
C ILE A 47 8.66 -4.68 7.91
N ARG A 48 8.72 -3.33 7.99
CA ARG A 48 9.70 -2.62 8.85
C ARG A 48 9.20 -2.26 10.25
N THR A 49 7.91 -2.37 10.56
CA THR A 49 7.36 -1.96 11.87
C THR A 49 7.26 -3.11 12.87
N THR A 50 8.22 -4.04 12.86
CA THR A 50 8.39 -5.04 13.93
C THR A 50 9.84 -5.01 14.39
N ASN A 51 10.21 -3.94 15.10
CA ASN A 51 11.31 -3.94 16.05
C ASN A 51 10.99 -2.92 17.16
#